data_AF-A0A7X7S3L5-F1
#
_entry.id   AF-A0A7X7S3L5-F1
#
_cell.length_a   1.000
_cell.length_b   1.000
_cell.length_c   1.000
_cell.angle_alpha   90.00
_cell.angle_beta   90.00
_cell.angle_gamma   90.00
#
_symmetry.space_group_name_H-M   'P 1'
#
loop_
_entity.id
_entity.type
_entity.pdbx_description
1 polymer ?
#
loop_
_entity_poly.entity_id
_entity_poly.type
_entity_poly.pdbx_seq_one_letter_code
_entity_poly.pdbx_strand_id
1 'polypeptide(L)'
;MLPPAEVYDLFAVPADPVRVAGGRGHSVLAGDLVLSPGRGDPTAGWLSPLLARLAADLDHEHPRALRLAMPIPTRDLRWVVQGWGATRFEPGTRPCRDLDVLVATG
;
A
#
# COMPACT_ATOMS: atom_id res chain seq x y z
N MET A 1 -6.97 -1.92 15.59
CA MET A 1 -7.83 -0.80 15.18
C MET A 1 -8.38 -1.12 13.81
N LEU A 2 -9.63 -0.75 13.51
CA LEU A 2 -10.20 -0.87 12.16
C LEU A 2 -10.30 0.53 11.53
N PRO A 3 -10.17 0.66 10.20
CA PRO A 3 -10.43 1.92 9.51
C PRO A 3 -11.86 2.43 9.76
N PRO A 4 -12.04 3.75 9.90
CA PRO A 4 -13.36 4.40 9.86
C PRO A 4 -14.07 4.20 8.50
N ALA A 5 -15.41 4.31 8.50
CA ALA A 5 -16.24 4.15 7.29
C ALA A 5 -15.79 5.03 6.11
N GLU A 6 -15.45 6.29 6.40
CA GLU A 6 -14.97 7.27 5.41
C GLU A 6 -13.69 6.81 4.69
N VAL A 7 -12.82 6.04 5.37
CA VAL A 7 -11.59 5.51 4.76
C VAL A 7 -11.92 4.51 3.67
N TYR A 8 -12.85 3.57 3.92
CA TYR A 8 -13.28 2.61 2.90
C TYR A 8 -13.93 3.31 1.71
N ASP A 9 -14.80 4.29 1.97
CA ASP A 9 -15.50 5.05 0.93
C ASP A 9 -14.54 5.86 0.04
N LEU A 10 -13.57 6.57 0.63
CA LEU A 10 -12.61 7.37 -0.14
C LEU A 10 -11.60 6.53 -0.90
N PHE A 11 -11.18 5.38 -0.36
CA PHE A 11 -10.38 4.40 -1.10
C PHE A 11 -11.20 3.48 -2.02
N ALA A 12 -12.52 3.69 -2.11
CA ALA A 12 -13.44 2.96 -2.98
C ALA A 12 -13.38 1.43 -2.80
N VAL A 13 -13.27 0.96 -1.54
CA VAL A 13 -13.23 -0.47 -1.19
C VAL A 13 -14.38 -0.87 -0.27
N PRO A 14 -14.79 -2.15 -0.26
CA PRO A 14 -15.83 -2.63 0.65
C PRO A 14 -15.45 -2.47 2.12
N ALA A 15 -16.42 -2.14 2.98
CA ALA A 15 -16.24 -2.10 4.43
C ALA A 15 -16.31 -3.50 5.09
N ASP A 16 -15.65 -4.50 4.49
CA ASP A 16 -15.53 -5.88 4.99
C ASP A 16 -14.04 -6.26 5.14
N PRO A 17 -13.37 -5.76 6.20
CA PRO A 17 -11.92 -5.90 6.35
C PRO A 17 -11.52 -7.28 6.89
N VAL A 18 -10.54 -7.91 6.24
CA VAL A 18 -9.84 -9.08 6.76
C VAL A 18 -8.49 -8.66 7.32
N ARG A 19 -8.16 -9.06 8.55
CA ARG A 19 -6.83 -8.77 9.11
C ARG A 19 -5.76 -9.53 8.31
N VAL A 20 -4.69 -8.83 7.97
CA VAL A 20 -3.53 -9.44 7.30
C VAL A 20 -2.33 -9.51 8.24
N ALA A 21 -1.53 -10.56 8.08
CA ALA A 21 -0.22 -10.65 8.71
C ALA A 21 0.73 -9.64 8.04
N GLY A 22 1.61 -9.02 8.83
CA GLY A 22 2.51 -7.97 8.34
C GLY A 22 2.06 -6.56 8.74
N GLY A 23 2.88 -5.57 8.35
CA GLY A 23 2.80 -4.24 8.94
C GLY A 23 3.04 -4.28 10.46
N ARG A 24 2.73 -3.19 11.18
CA ARG A 24 2.77 -3.16 12.65
C ARG A 24 1.59 -3.93 13.29
N GLY A 25 1.07 -4.97 12.61
CA GLY A 25 -0.04 -5.82 13.09
C GLY A 25 -1.42 -5.16 13.08
N HIS A 26 -1.58 -4.05 12.35
CA HIS A 26 -2.82 -3.25 12.34
C HIS A 26 -3.39 -3.01 10.95
N SER A 27 -2.81 -3.63 9.93
CA SER A 27 -3.28 -3.53 8.55
C SER A 27 -4.45 -4.46 8.30
N VAL A 28 -5.35 -4.05 7.41
CA VAL A 28 -6.49 -4.86 6.95
C VAL A 28 -6.54 -4.89 5.44
N LEU A 29 -6.93 -6.02 4.87
CA LEU A 29 -7.28 -6.17 3.46
C LEU A 29 -8.77 -5.87 3.30
N ALA A 30 -9.12 -4.97 2.38
CA ALA A 30 -10.48 -4.65 1.99
C ALA A 30 -10.54 -4.59 0.47
N GLY A 31 -11.32 -5.47 -0.15
CA GLY A 31 -11.25 -5.69 -1.60
C GLY A 31 -9.84 -6.17 -2.01
N ASP A 32 -9.16 -5.37 -2.84
CA ASP A 32 -7.80 -5.60 -3.33
C ASP A 32 -6.76 -4.67 -2.67
N LEU A 33 -7.16 -3.85 -1.69
CA LEU A 33 -6.27 -2.91 -1.01
C LEU A 33 -5.96 -3.35 0.42
N VAL A 34 -4.69 -3.17 0.80
CA VAL A 34 -4.26 -3.22 2.19
C VAL A 34 -4.28 -1.79 2.76
N LEU A 35 -5.20 -1.56 3.70
CA LEU A 35 -5.29 -0.32 4.47
C LEU A 35 -4.39 -0.41 5.70
N SER A 36 -3.55 0.61 5.89
CA SER A 36 -2.54 0.62 6.96
C SER A 36 -2.56 1.94 7.75
N PRO A 37 -2.59 1.91 9.09
CA PRO A 37 -2.64 3.11 9.91
C PRO A 37 -1.25 3.73 10.11
N GLY A 38 -1.21 4.92 10.73
CA GLY A 38 0.02 5.62 11.11
C GLY A 38 0.73 6.27 9.93
N ARG A 39 0.00 6.67 8.89
CA ARG A 39 0.54 7.42 7.76
C ARG A 39 0.43 8.92 8.02
N GLY A 40 1.47 9.66 7.65
CA GLY A 40 1.52 11.11 7.71
C GLY A 40 1.43 11.73 6.33
N ASP A 41 0.66 12.80 6.19
CA ASP A 41 0.37 13.45 4.91
C ASP A 41 1.64 13.96 4.20
N PRO A 42 2.58 14.68 4.84
CA PRO A 42 3.76 15.22 4.12
C PRO A 42 4.65 14.13 3.53
N THR A 43 4.91 13.06 4.30
CA THR A 43 5.72 11.94 3.82
C THR A 43 5.02 11.17 2.72
N ALA A 44 3.72 10.88 2.90
CA ALA A 44 2.96 10.12 1.91
C ALA A 44 2.76 10.92 0.61
N GLY A 45 2.49 12.22 0.70
CA GLY A 45 2.34 13.10 -0.46
C GLY A 45 3.60 13.19 -1.31
N TRP A 46 4.78 13.17 -0.69
CA TRP A 46 6.05 13.16 -1.41
C TRP A 46 6.43 11.77 -1.94
N LEU A 47 6.35 10.74 -1.10
CA LEU A 47 6.91 9.42 -1.41
C LEU A 47 5.98 8.53 -2.24
N SER A 48 4.66 8.61 -2.02
CA SER A 48 3.72 7.69 -2.68
C SER A 48 3.70 7.81 -4.21
N PRO A 49 3.77 9.01 -4.82
CA PRO A 49 3.87 9.13 -6.27
C PRO A 49 5.14 8.45 -6.84
N LEU A 50 6.28 8.57 -6.14
CA LEU A 50 7.54 7.96 -6.54
C LEU A 50 7.45 6.43 -6.46
N LEU A 51 6.94 5.90 -5.34
CA LEU A 51 6.75 4.47 -5.15
C LEU A 51 5.69 3.87 -6.09
N ALA A 52 4.62 4.62 -6.40
CA ALA A 52 3.61 4.16 -7.35
C ALA A 52 4.19 4.01 -8.75
N ARG A 53 5.03 4.97 -9.18
CA ARG A 53 5.75 4.86 -10.45
C ARG A 53 6.73 3.71 -10.47
N LEU A 54 7.57 3.58 -9.43
CA LEU A 54 8.51 2.46 -9.33
C LEU A 54 7.79 1.11 -9.33
N ALA A 55 6.68 0.98 -8.60
CA ALA A 55 5.88 -0.25 -8.59
C ALA A 55 5.34 -0.60 -9.99
N ALA A 56 4.90 0.41 -10.75
CA ALA A 56 4.47 0.23 -12.13
C ALA A 56 5.64 -0.21 -13.03
N ASP A 57 6.82 0.39 -12.89
CA ASP A 57 7.99 0.02 -13.69
C ASP A 57 8.43 -1.43 -13.39
N LEU A 58 8.50 -1.82 -12.11
CA LEU A 58 8.81 -3.19 -11.67
C LEU A 58 7.78 -4.23 -12.14
N ASP A 59 6.51 -3.84 -12.29
CA ASP A 59 5.48 -4.71 -12.85
C ASP A 59 5.75 -5.09 -14.32
N HIS A 60 6.55 -4.32 -15.05
CA HIS A 60 6.89 -4.60 -16.46
C HIS A 60 8.22 -5.36 -16.63
N GLU A 61 8.96 -5.63 -15.56
CA GLU A 61 10.23 -6.35 -15.64
C GLU A 61 10.07 -7.84 -15.98
N HIS A 62 10.97 -8.36 -16.80
CA HIS A 62 11.00 -9.77 -17.19
C HIS A 62 12.44 -10.33 -17.18
N PRO A 63 12.78 -11.25 -16.26
CA PRO A 63 11.94 -11.76 -15.16
C PRO A 63 11.73 -10.70 -14.06
N ARG A 64 10.57 -10.70 -13.40
CA ARG A 64 10.31 -9.80 -12.26
C ARG A 64 11.20 -10.16 -11.07
N ALA A 65 12.05 -9.23 -10.63
CA ALA A 65 12.91 -9.43 -9.47
C ALA A 65 12.17 -9.25 -8.13
N LEU A 66 11.24 -8.29 -8.05
CA LEU A 66 10.49 -7.93 -6.85
C LEU A 66 9.05 -7.52 -7.22
N ARG A 67 8.13 -7.60 -6.25
CA ARG A 67 6.82 -6.94 -6.30
C ARG A 67 6.76 -5.88 -5.21
N LEU A 68 6.61 -4.62 -5.62
CA LEU A 68 6.38 -3.51 -4.70
C LEU A 68 4.88 -3.26 -4.59
N ALA A 69 4.34 -3.30 -3.36
CA ALA A 69 2.94 -3.00 -3.11
C ALA A 69 2.66 -1.52 -3.46
N MET A 70 2.02 -1.31 -4.61
CA MET A 70 1.75 0.01 -5.17
C MET A 70 0.90 0.86 -4.23
N PRO A 71 1.34 2.05 -3.80
CA PRO A 71 0.46 3.00 -3.11
C PRO A 71 -0.71 3.41 -3.99
N ILE A 72 -1.92 3.39 -3.43
CA ILE A 72 -3.15 3.73 -4.14
C ILE A 72 -3.70 5.01 -3.51
N PRO A 73 -3.92 6.09 -4.27
CA PRO A 73 -4.57 7.28 -3.75
C PRO A 73 -6.07 7.03 -3.61
N THR A 74 -6.74 7.86 -2.82
CA THR A 74 -8.20 7.92 -2.77
C THR A 74 -8.79 8.43 -4.10
N ARG A 75 -10.11 8.29 -4.25
CA ARG A 75 -10.88 8.84 -5.38
C ARG A 75 -10.75 10.35 -5.56
N ASP A 76 -10.37 11.07 -4.50
CA ASP A 76 -10.08 12.52 -4.52
C ASP A 76 -8.58 12.83 -4.49
N LEU A 77 -7.74 11.86 -4.86
CA LEU A 77 -6.28 12.00 -5.06
C LEU A 77 -5.47 12.31 -3.79
N ARG A 78 -6.01 12.00 -2.61
CA ARG A 78 -5.26 12.03 -1.34
C ARG A 78 -4.57 10.70 -1.09
N TRP A 79 -3.42 10.75 -0.43
CA TRP A 79 -2.66 9.55 -0.05
C TRP A 79 -2.96 9.07 1.36
N VAL A 80 -3.49 9.96 2.21
CA VAL A 80 -3.79 9.69 3.62
C VAL A 80 -5.17 10.22 3.97
N VAL A 81 -5.96 9.38 4.64
CA VAL A 81 -7.27 9.75 5.20
C VAL A 81 -7.30 9.33 6.65
N GLN A 82 -7.47 10.28 7.58
CA GLN A 82 -7.52 10.01 9.02
C GLN A 82 -6.34 9.13 9.52
N GLY A 83 -5.14 9.35 8.97
CA GLY A 83 -3.93 8.59 9.30
C GLY A 83 -3.82 7.19 8.66
N TRP A 84 -4.74 6.83 7.75
CA TRP A 84 -4.70 5.61 6.96
C TRP A 84 -4.23 5.87 5.54
N GLY A 85 -3.38 4.98 5.02
CA GLY A 85 -3.05 4.93 3.59
C GLY A 85 -3.30 3.53 3.02
N ALA A 86 -3.36 3.43 1.69
CA ALA A 86 -3.64 2.19 0.98
C ALA A 86 -2.49 1.77 0.07
N THR A 87 -2.27 0.46 -0.02
CA THR A 87 -1.42 -0.15 -1.05
C THR A 87 -2.16 -1.33 -1.69
N ARG A 88 -1.88 -1.63 -2.96
CA ARG A 88 -2.36 -2.85 -3.63
C ARG A 88 -1.92 -4.09 -2.84
N PHE A 89 -2.81 -5.07 -2.72
CA PHE A 89 -2.49 -6.37 -2.15
C PHE A 89 -1.70 -7.23 -3.15
N GLU A 90 -0.61 -7.84 -2.70
CA GLU A 90 0.26 -8.69 -3.52
C GLU A 90 0.12 -10.16 -3.13
N PRO A 91 -0.83 -10.92 -3.72
CA PRO A 91 -1.10 -12.31 -3.32
C PRO A 91 0.06 -13.25 -3.63
N GLY A 92 0.24 -14.25 -2.76
CA GLY A 92 1.26 -15.29 -2.91
C GLY A 92 2.70 -14.78 -2.71
N THR A 93 2.88 -13.59 -2.13
CA THR A 93 4.19 -13.01 -1.86
C THR A 93 4.62 -13.24 -0.42
N ARG A 94 5.93 -13.13 -0.18
CA ARG A 94 6.53 -13.07 1.14
C ARG A 94 7.21 -11.71 1.32
N PRO A 95 7.22 -11.11 2.52
CA PRO A 95 7.94 -9.87 2.75
C PRO A 95 9.42 -10.03 2.45
N CYS A 96 9.97 -9.17 1.59
CA CYS A 96 11.41 -9.02 1.45
C CYS A 96 11.91 -8.14 2.60
N ARG A 97 12.87 -8.66 3.38
CA ARG A 97 13.55 -7.91 4.46
C ARG A 97 15.03 -7.69 4.15
N ASP A 98 15.47 -8.14 2.98
CA ASP A 98 16.82 -7.96 2.50
C ASP A 98 16.96 -6.54 1.95
N LEU A 99 17.73 -5.72 2.64
CA LEU A 99 17.90 -4.32 2.27
C LEU A 99 18.69 -4.17 0.98
N ASP A 100 19.63 -5.07 0.69
CA ASP A 100 20.46 -5.02 -0.50
C ASP A 100 19.60 -5.28 -1.75
N VAL A 101 18.66 -6.23 -1.65
CA VAL A 101 17.65 -6.46 -2.69
C VAL A 101 16.78 -5.23 -2.91
N LEU A 102 16.36 -4.54 -1.84
CA LEU A 102 15.53 -3.34 -1.96
C LEU A 102 16.30 -2.15 -2.59
N VAL A 103 17.55 -1.95 -2.19
CA VAL A 103 18.41 -0.90 -2.76
C VAL A 103 18.71 -1.16 -4.23
N ALA A 104 18.92 -2.41 -4.63
CA ALA A 104 19.17 -2.76 -6.03
C ALA A 104 17.99 -2.49 -6.98
N THR A 105 16.78 -2.24 -6.45
CA THR A 105 15.59 -1.92 -7.25
C THR A 105 15.40 -0.41 -7.52
N GLY A 106 16.38 0.43 -7.16
CA GLY A 106 16.35 1.89 -7.36
C GLY A 106 17.70 2.50 -7.73
#